data_AF-A0AAW9NWQ3-F1
#
_entry.id   AF-A0AAW9NWQ3-F1
#
_cell.length_a   1.000
_cell.length_b   1.000
_cell.length_c   1.000
_cell.angle_alpha   90.00
_cell.angle_beta   90.00
_cell.angle_gamma   90.00
#
_symmetry.space_group_name_H-M   'P 1'
#
loop_
_entity.id
_entity.type
_entity.pdbx_description
1 polymer ?
#
loop_
_entity_poly.entity_id
_entity_poly.type
_entity_poly.pdbx_seq_one_letter_code
_entity_poly.pdbx_strand_id
1 'polypeptide(L)'
;MNHEIEIEFKNMLSKTKYDELLAAFDIREEEAIRQENHYFDTADFQLKSIESGLRIRILPNKIECTLKEKTNDYTHIETTDILTEEEAKQILQGGQLTAPTVIAKLQERNIAIEQLALFGTLATARVEIPYEGGLLVLDHSFYLQRDDYEVEYETTDETVGHTVFQQFLANHNIPIAHADKKIARFAAALKEKERNDGY
;
A
#
# COMPACT_ATOMS: atom_id res chain seq x y z
N MET A 1 -13.55 -13.47 9.82
CA MET A 1 -13.21 -13.15 8.42
C MET A 1 -13.31 -11.64 8.31
N ASN A 2 -12.17 -10.94 8.15
CA ASN A 2 -12.17 -9.52 7.82
C ASN A 2 -12.01 -9.41 6.31
N HIS A 3 -13.13 -9.30 5.62
CA HIS A 3 -13.17 -8.85 4.23
C HIS A 3 -13.67 -7.41 4.25
N GLU A 4 -12.86 -6.50 3.74
CA GLU A 4 -13.19 -5.08 3.67
C GLU A 4 -13.24 -4.64 2.21
N ILE A 5 -14.26 -3.87 1.87
CA ILE A 5 -14.32 -3.18 0.59
C ILE A 5 -13.74 -1.80 0.84
N GLU A 6 -12.62 -1.51 0.20
CA GLU A 6 -11.93 -0.24 0.28
C GLU A 6 -12.12 0.52 -1.03
N ILE A 7 -12.61 1.75 -0.97
CA ILE A 7 -12.67 2.67 -2.11
C ILE A 7 -11.63 3.76 -1.86
N GLU A 8 -10.60 3.80 -2.71
CA GLU A 8 -9.48 4.72 -2.58
C GLU A 8 -9.28 5.55 -3.86
N PHE A 9 -9.05 6.85 -3.67
CA PHE A 9 -8.54 7.74 -4.71
C PHE A 9 -7.12 8.16 -4.34
N LYS A 10 -6.25 8.36 -5.32
CA LYS A 10 -4.84 8.68 -5.05
C LYS A 10 -4.24 9.61 -6.10
N ASN A 11 -3.26 10.39 -5.65
CA ASN A 11 -2.53 11.33 -6.49
C ASN A 11 -1.09 11.44 -6.01
N MET A 12 -0.13 11.44 -6.94
CA MET A 12 1.27 11.69 -6.58
C MET A 12 1.44 13.15 -6.16
N LEU A 13 2.31 13.39 -5.19
CA LEU A 13 2.69 14.72 -4.72
C LEU A 13 4.16 15.00 -5.00
N SER A 14 4.48 16.27 -5.19
CA SER A 14 5.86 16.73 -4.97
C SER A 14 6.11 16.89 -3.47
N LYS A 15 7.38 16.83 -3.05
CA LYS A 15 7.75 17.12 -1.65
C LYS A 15 7.16 18.45 -1.17
N THR A 16 7.26 19.50 -1.99
CA THR A 16 6.72 20.82 -1.65
C THR A 16 5.22 20.77 -1.36
N LYS A 17 4.44 20.04 -2.17
CA LYS A 17 2.99 19.90 -1.93
C LYS A 17 2.68 19.05 -0.71
N TYR A 18 3.46 18.02 -0.44
CA TYR A 18 3.35 17.24 0.78
C TYR A 18 3.60 18.12 2.03
N ASP A 19 4.69 18.88 2.05
CA ASP A 19 5.04 19.78 3.15
C ASP A 19 3.98 20.88 3.36
N GLU A 20 3.44 21.45 2.27
CA GLU A 20 2.34 22.43 2.31
C GLU A 20 1.06 21.84 2.93
N LEU A 21 0.73 20.58 2.62
CA LEU A 21 -0.44 19.91 3.19
C LEU A 21 -0.25 19.63 4.68
N LEU A 22 0.91 19.13 5.11
CA LEU A 22 1.20 18.94 6.53
C LEU A 22 1.02 20.25 7.31
N ALA A 23 1.56 21.35 6.79
CA ALA A 23 1.38 22.67 7.39
C ALA A 23 -0.08 23.14 7.40
N ALA A 24 -0.84 22.87 6.33
CA ALA A 24 -2.25 23.26 6.23
C ALA A 24 -3.14 22.54 7.25
N PHE A 25 -2.77 21.32 7.66
CA PHE A 25 -3.48 20.53 8.66
C PHE A 25 -2.87 20.64 10.07
N ASP A 26 -1.85 21.49 10.27
CA ASP A 26 -1.12 21.66 11.54
C ASP A 26 -0.50 20.35 12.05
N ILE A 27 0.04 19.54 11.12
CA ILE A 27 0.65 18.25 11.41
C ILE A 27 2.16 18.35 11.25
N ARG A 28 2.89 17.84 12.24
CA ARG A 28 4.35 17.72 12.15
C ARG A 28 4.73 16.33 11.63
N GLU A 29 5.86 16.27 10.93
CA GLU A 29 6.34 15.02 10.31
C GLU A 29 6.58 13.92 11.36
N GLU A 30 6.92 14.26 12.61
CA GLU A 30 7.13 13.28 13.68
C GLU A 30 5.84 12.61 14.17
N GLU A 31 4.67 13.15 13.77
CA GLU A 31 3.36 12.57 14.07
C GLU A 31 2.99 11.47 13.07
N ALA A 32 3.75 11.34 11.98
CA ALA A 32 3.55 10.27 11.02
C ALA A 32 3.85 8.90 11.65
N ILE A 33 2.94 7.96 11.43
CA ILE A 33 3.10 6.58 11.88
C ILE A 33 3.96 5.85 10.84
N ARG A 34 5.10 5.33 11.30
CA ARG A 34 5.96 4.51 10.46
C ARG A 34 5.37 3.11 10.34
N GLN A 35 5.29 2.63 9.10
CA GLN A 35 4.89 1.27 8.74
C GLN A 35 5.90 0.65 7.78
N GLU A 36 6.12 -0.66 7.90
CA GLU A 36 6.96 -1.43 6.96
C GLU A 36 6.09 -2.43 6.22
N ASN A 37 6.09 -2.36 4.89
CA ASN A 37 5.31 -3.24 4.03
C ASN A 37 6.27 -4.21 3.33
N HIS A 38 6.21 -5.49 3.70
CA HIS A 38 6.97 -6.59 3.10
C HIS A 38 6.11 -7.28 2.04
N TYR A 39 6.50 -7.20 0.78
CA TYR A 39 5.71 -7.68 -0.35
C TYR A 39 6.15 -9.06 -0.82
N PHE A 40 5.15 -9.89 -1.12
CA PHE A 40 5.32 -11.26 -1.57
C PHE A 40 4.67 -11.44 -2.94
N ASP A 41 5.32 -12.22 -3.79
CA ASP A 41 4.77 -12.68 -5.08
C ASP A 41 5.47 -13.99 -5.46
N THR A 42 4.98 -14.64 -6.51
CA THR A 42 5.69 -15.77 -7.13
C THR A 42 6.82 -15.26 -8.03
N ALA A 43 7.75 -16.14 -8.39
CA ALA A 43 8.88 -15.79 -9.26
C ALA A 43 8.45 -15.24 -10.64
N ASP A 44 7.27 -15.65 -11.13
CA ASP A 44 6.63 -15.20 -12.37
C ASP A 44 5.61 -14.06 -12.16
N PHE A 45 5.53 -13.49 -10.96
CA PHE A 45 4.65 -12.38 -10.60
C PHE A 45 3.15 -12.66 -10.83
N GLN A 46 2.66 -13.81 -10.38
CA GLN A 46 1.28 -14.23 -10.58
C GLN A 46 0.30 -13.28 -9.90
N LEU A 47 0.58 -12.78 -8.70
CA LEU A 47 -0.32 -11.84 -8.00
C LEU A 47 -0.45 -10.54 -8.78
N LYS A 48 0.68 -10.00 -9.25
CA LYS A 48 0.68 -8.83 -10.15
C LYS A 48 -0.14 -9.08 -11.42
N SER A 49 -0.06 -10.27 -12.00
CA SER A 49 -0.76 -10.60 -13.25
C SER A 49 -2.29 -10.56 -13.12
N ILE A 50 -2.79 -10.77 -11.90
CA ILE A 50 -4.22 -10.67 -11.54
C ILE A 50 -4.55 -9.36 -10.81
N GLU A 51 -3.69 -8.33 -10.91
CA GLU A 51 -3.83 -7.02 -10.27
C GLU A 51 -3.97 -7.03 -8.74
N SER A 52 -3.51 -8.10 -8.09
CA SER A 52 -3.51 -8.27 -6.64
C SER A 52 -2.14 -7.99 -6.02
N GLY A 53 -2.12 -7.72 -4.71
CA GLY A 53 -0.89 -7.58 -3.94
C GLY A 53 -1.00 -8.27 -2.59
N LEU A 54 0.03 -9.03 -2.22
CA LEU A 54 0.17 -9.65 -0.90
C LEU A 54 1.27 -8.94 -0.11
N ARG A 55 0.96 -8.56 1.13
CA ARG A 55 1.94 -7.97 2.04
C ARG A 55 1.82 -8.50 3.45
N ILE A 56 2.94 -8.45 4.17
CA ILE A 56 2.96 -8.35 5.62
C ILE A 56 3.29 -6.90 5.98
N ARG A 57 2.40 -6.24 6.71
CA ARG A 57 2.58 -4.87 7.20
C ARG A 57 2.92 -4.92 8.70
N ILE A 58 4.05 -4.33 9.07
CA ILE A 58 4.45 -4.11 10.46
C ILE A 58 4.10 -2.66 10.84
N LEU A 59 3.25 -2.51 11.85
CA LEU A 59 2.88 -1.24 12.50
C LEU A 59 3.36 -1.28 13.97
N PRO A 60 3.42 -0.12 14.67
CA PRO A 60 3.90 -0.07 16.05
C PRO A 60 3.13 -0.97 17.03
N ASN A 61 1.87 -1.26 16.75
CA ASN A 61 0.95 -1.97 17.65
C ASN A 61 0.32 -3.24 17.05
N LYS A 62 0.55 -3.53 15.76
CA LYS A 62 -0.03 -4.69 15.09
C LYS A 62 0.79 -5.13 13.88
N ILE A 63 0.68 -6.41 13.53
CA ILE A 63 1.25 -6.96 12.31
C ILE A 63 0.11 -7.62 11.53
N GLU A 64 0.02 -7.31 10.24
CA GLU A 64 -1.08 -7.70 9.38
C GLU A 64 -0.56 -8.41 8.14
N CYS A 65 -1.13 -9.56 7.81
CA CYS A 65 -1.00 -10.17 6.48
C CYS A 65 -2.23 -9.81 5.67
N THR A 66 -2.05 -9.10 4.56
CA THR A 66 -3.16 -8.60 3.75
C THR A 66 -2.98 -9.00 2.29
N LEU A 67 -4.02 -9.62 1.73
CA LEU A 67 -4.20 -9.76 0.29
C LEU A 67 -5.19 -8.69 -0.19
N LYS A 68 -4.70 -7.78 -1.05
CA LYS A 68 -5.51 -6.74 -1.70
C LYS A 68 -5.81 -7.17 -3.13
N GLU A 69 -7.09 -7.31 -3.46
CA GLU A 69 -7.59 -7.75 -4.77
C GLU A 69 -8.32 -6.59 -5.45
N LYS A 70 -7.93 -6.24 -6.68
CA LYS A 70 -8.62 -5.19 -7.45
C LYS A 70 -9.98 -5.70 -7.92
N THR A 71 -11.04 -4.93 -7.71
CA THR A 71 -12.37 -5.20 -8.30
C THR A 71 -12.68 -4.23 -9.43
N ASN A 72 -12.35 -2.95 -9.26
CA ASN A 72 -12.35 -1.93 -10.29
C ASN A 72 -11.21 -0.92 -10.05
N ASP A 73 -11.19 0.22 -10.76
CA ASP A 73 -10.07 1.17 -10.67
C ASP A 73 -9.90 1.85 -9.30
N TYR A 74 -10.97 1.98 -8.52
CA TYR A 74 -10.96 2.64 -7.21
C TYR A 74 -11.27 1.69 -6.06
N THR A 75 -11.91 0.56 -6.36
CA THR A 75 -12.38 -0.40 -5.36
C THR A 75 -11.49 -1.62 -5.27
N HIS A 76 -11.17 -1.98 -4.04
CA HIS A 76 -10.41 -3.18 -3.70
C HIS A 76 -11.15 -4.00 -2.65
N ILE A 77 -10.91 -5.31 -2.70
CA ILE A 77 -11.26 -6.20 -1.59
C ILE A 77 -9.97 -6.51 -0.84
N GLU A 78 -9.94 -6.20 0.44
CA GLU A 78 -8.85 -6.59 1.34
C GLU A 78 -9.27 -7.79 2.18
N THR A 79 -8.42 -8.82 2.21
CA THR A 79 -8.53 -9.95 3.13
C THR A 79 -7.34 -9.89 4.07
N THR A 80 -7.60 -9.73 5.37
CA THR A 80 -6.55 -9.49 6.36
C THR A 80 -6.60 -10.49 7.52
N ASP A 81 -5.44 -11.08 7.84
CA ASP A 81 -5.19 -11.83 9.08
C ASP A 81 -4.19 -11.06 9.96
N ILE A 82 -4.42 -11.06 11.27
CA ILE A 82 -3.45 -10.52 12.25
C ILE A 82 -2.41 -11.58 12.54
N LEU A 83 -1.14 -11.18 12.52
CA LEU A 83 0.00 -12.02 12.85
C LEU A 83 0.60 -11.63 14.20
N THR A 84 1.15 -12.62 14.89
CA THR A 84 2.10 -12.41 15.98
C THR A 84 3.49 -12.02 15.42
N GLU A 85 4.34 -11.45 16.28
CA GLU A 85 5.73 -11.15 15.92
C GLU A 85 6.51 -12.40 15.50
N GLU A 86 6.27 -13.53 16.16
CA GLU A 86 6.97 -14.79 15.85
C GLU A 86 6.53 -15.35 14.49
N GLU A 87 5.23 -15.34 14.19
CA GLU A 87 4.71 -15.74 12.87
C GLU A 87 5.29 -14.86 11.76
N ALA A 88 5.21 -13.53 11.93
CA ALA A 88 5.75 -12.59 10.95
C ALA A 88 7.25 -12.80 10.72
N LYS A 89 8.03 -12.96 11.79
CA LYS A 89 9.47 -13.23 11.71
C LYS A 89 9.76 -14.54 10.97
N GLN A 90 9.02 -15.60 11.25
CA GLN A 90 9.19 -16.88 10.57
C GLN A 90 8.90 -16.74 9.07
N ILE A 91 7.81 -16.08 8.70
CA ILE A 91 7.43 -15.88 7.29
C ILE A 91 8.49 -15.03 6.56
N LEU A 92 8.93 -13.93 7.17
CA LEU A 92 9.95 -13.04 6.58
C LEU A 92 11.32 -13.70 6.42
N GLN A 93 11.59 -14.77 7.17
CA GLN A 93 12.81 -15.59 7.06
C GLN A 93 12.67 -16.74 6.05
N GLY A 94 11.58 -16.80 5.29
CA GLY A 94 11.31 -17.86 4.31
C GLY A 94 10.56 -19.07 4.87
N GLY A 95 9.95 -18.93 6.05
CA GLY A 95 9.04 -19.91 6.62
C GLY A 95 7.70 -19.97 5.88
N GLN A 96 6.84 -20.90 6.31
CA GLN A 96 5.50 -21.04 5.74
C GLN A 96 4.61 -19.86 6.12
N LEU A 97 3.75 -19.44 5.19
CA LEU A 97 2.72 -18.45 5.45
C LEU A 97 1.73 -19.00 6.49
N THR A 98 1.51 -18.26 7.59
CA THR A 98 0.58 -18.62 8.67
C THR A 98 -0.57 -17.60 8.76
N ALA A 99 -1.31 -17.44 7.67
CA ALA A 99 -2.43 -16.50 7.55
C ALA A 99 -3.64 -17.25 6.93
N PRO A 100 -4.48 -17.91 7.74
CA PRO A 100 -5.43 -18.90 7.24
C PRO A 100 -6.50 -18.34 6.29
N THR A 101 -7.01 -17.12 6.55
CA THR A 101 -8.02 -16.48 5.68
C THR A 101 -7.37 -16.04 4.37
N VAL A 102 -6.16 -15.46 4.44
CA VAL A 102 -5.39 -15.06 3.26
C VAL A 102 -5.00 -16.28 2.42
N ILE A 103 -4.55 -17.37 3.03
CA ILE A 103 -4.20 -18.63 2.36
C ILE A 103 -5.39 -19.20 1.61
N ALA A 104 -6.56 -19.27 2.25
CA ALA A 104 -7.77 -19.73 1.59
C ALA A 104 -8.07 -18.90 0.35
N LYS A 105 -7.91 -17.57 0.43
CA LYS A 105 -8.15 -16.65 -0.68
C LYS A 105 -7.15 -16.80 -1.83
N LEU A 106 -5.88 -16.99 -1.51
CA LEU A 106 -4.84 -17.29 -2.49
C LEU A 106 -5.10 -18.62 -3.23
N GLN A 107 -5.55 -19.64 -2.49
CA GLN A 107 -5.91 -20.95 -3.06
C GLN A 107 -7.12 -20.87 -3.99
N GLU A 108 -8.15 -20.07 -3.65
CA GLU A 108 -9.28 -19.78 -4.55
C GLU A 108 -8.83 -19.20 -5.91
N ARG A 109 -7.68 -18.51 -5.92
CA ARG A 109 -7.08 -17.92 -7.12
C ARG A 109 -6.02 -18.81 -7.79
N ASN A 110 -5.88 -20.07 -7.35
CA ASN A 110 -4.88 -21.02 -7.83
C ASN A 110 -3.42 -20.55 -7.64
N ILE A 111 -3.16 -19.73 -6.61
CA ILE A 111 -1.79 -19.33 -6.25
C ILE A 111 -1.18 -20.40 -5.34
N ALA A 112 -0.03 -20.92 -5.74
CA ALA A 112 0.74 -21.88 -4.96
C ALA A 112 1.48 -21.18 -3.81
N ILE A 113 1.07 -21.44 -2.57
CA ILE A 113 1.58 -20.73 -1.38
C ILE A 113 3.10 -20.94 -1.21
N GLU A 114 3.58 -22.14 -1.52
CA GLU A 114 4.98 -22.53 -1.47
C GLU A 114 5.87 -21.81 -2.50
N GLN A 115 5.28 -21.14 -3.50
CA GLN A 115 6.01 -20.36 -4.49
C GLN A 115 6.12 -18.88 -4.12
N LEU A 116 5.39 -18.43 -3.09
CA LEU A 116 5.47 -17.05 -2.63
C LEU A 116 6.81 -16.79 -1.97
N ALA A 117 7.47 -15.73 -2.43
CA ALA A 117 8.74 -15.27 -1.88
C ALA A 117 8.68 -13.78 -1.56
N LEU A 118 9.33 -13.38 -0.48
CA LEU A 118 9.58 -11.98 -0.17
C LEU A 118 10.49 -11.42 -1.27
N PHE A 119 9.99 -10.42 -2.01
CA PHE A 119 10.77 -9.77 -3.07
C PHE A 119 11.09 -8.30 -2.77
N GLY A 120 10.47 -7.72 -1.74
CA GLY A 120 10.62 -6.30 -1.47
C GLY A 120 10.14 -5.86 -0.11
N THR A 121 10.72 -4.78 0.39
CA THR A 121 10.24 -4.06 1.57
C THR A 121 10.20 -2.57 1.26
N LEU A 122 9.08 -1.94 1.59
CA LEU A 122 8.84 -0.51 1.44
C LEU A 122 8.41 0.06 2.79
N ALA A 123 9.14 1.04 3.28
CA ALA A 123 8.75 1.78 4.48
C ALA A 123 7.90 2.99 4.09
N THR A 124 6.89 3.31 4.89
CA THR A 124 6.07 4.51 4.69
C THR A 124 5.92 5.23 6.02
N ALA A 125 6.08 6.54 6.02
CA ALA A 125 5.61 7.42 7.08
C ALA A 125 4.22 7.92 6.66
N ARG A 126 3.18 7.51 7.40
CA ARG A 126 1.78 7.75 7.06
C ARG A 126 1.14 8.71 8.07
N VAL A 127 0.44 9.70 7.54
CA VAL A 127 -0.45 10.59 8.30
C VAL A 127 -1.88 10.33 7.86
N GLU A 128 -2.80 10.20 8.81
CA GLU A 128 -4.22 9.94 8.56
C GLU A 128 -5.07 11.07 9.18
N ILE A 129 -5.99 11.63 8.39
CA ILE A 129 -6.76 12.83 8.75
C ILE A 129 -8.23 12.58 8.40
N PRO A 130 -9.15 12.56 9.38
CA PRO A 130 -10.58 12.55 9.08
C PRO A 130 -10.96 13.77 8.24
N TYR A 131 -11.52 13.56 7.06
CA TYR A 131 -11.77 14.64 6.09
C TYR A 131 -13.08 14.40 5.33
N GLU A 132 -14.02 15.33 5.41
CA GLU A 132 -15.26 15.34 4.60
C GLU A 132 -16.03 13.99 4.54
N GLY A 133 -16.06 13.26 5.67
CA GLY A 133 -16.77 11.98 5.80
C GLY A 133 -15.97 10.75 5.34
N GLY A 134 -14.72 10.93 4.91
CA GLY A 134 -13.75 9.87 4.65
C GLY A 134 -12.44 10.09 5.41
N LEU A 135 -11.37 9.48 4.90
CA LEU A 135 -10.03 9.55 5.47
C LEU A 135 -9.06 10.06 4.40
N LEU A 136 -8.41 11.20 4.67
CA LEU A 136 -7.29 11.68 3.88
C LEU A 136 -6.00 11.09 4.42
N VAL A 137 -5.18 10.53 3.55
CA VAL A 137 -3.94 9.86 3.90
C VAL A 137 -2.78 10.53 3.17
N LEU A 138 -1.75 10.93 3.92
CA LEU A 138 -0.52 11.47 3.35
C LEU A 138 0.61 10.49 3.61
N ASP A 139 1.19 9.97 2.52
CA ASP A 139 2.25 8.98 2.58
C ASP A 139 3.57 9.53 2.06
N HIS A 140 4.63 9.36 2.85
CA HIS A 140 6.01 9.46 2.41
C HIS A 140 6.63 8.07 2.39
N SER A 141 6.88 7.53 1.21
CA SER A 141 7.35 6.16 1.03
C SER A 141 8.84 6.12 0.69
N PHE A 142 9.57 5.15 1.26
CA PHE A 142 11.01 4.96 1.08
C PHE A 142 11.30 3.53 0.60
N TYR A 143 12.05 3.42 -0.51
CA TYR A 143 12.45 2.13 -1.07
C TYR A 143 13.64 2.29 -2.02
N LEU A 144 14.55 1.31 -2.02
CA LEU A 144 15.67 1.24 -2.99
C LEU A 144 16.47 2.56 -3.15
N GLN A 145 16.72 3.28 -2.05
CA GLN A 145 17.39 4.60 -2.03
C GLN A 145 16.63 5.71 -2.77
N ARG A 146 15.32 5.55 -2.92
CA ARG A 146 14.39 6.55 -3.45
C ARG A 146 13.28 6.77 -2.45
N ASP A 147 12.60 7.89 -2.62
CA ASP A 147 11.40 8.22 -1.91
C ASP A 147 10.38 8.92 -2.81
N ASP A 148 9.10 8.76 -2.48
CA ASP A 148 7.99 9.42 -3.15
C ASP A 148 6.91 9.85 -2.15
N TYR A 149 6.07 10.78 -2.60
CA TYR A 149 4.99 11.37 -1.80
C TYR A 149 3.65 11.15 -2.49
N GLU A 150 2.63 10.82 -1.72
CA GLU A 150 1.31 10.49 -2.22
C GLU A 150 0.25 11.01 -1.28
N VAL A 151 -0.89 11.43 -1.84
CA VAL A 151 -2.13 11.64 -1.09
C VAL A 151 -3.16 10.62 -1.54
N GLU A 152 -3.82 9.98 -0.58
CA GLU A 152 -4.93 9.07 -0.80
C GLU A 152 -6.18 9.62 -0.09
N TYR A 153 -7.36 9.30 -0.62
CA TYR A 153 -8.65 9.55 0.03
C TYR A 153 -9.46 8.26 0.05
N GLU A 154 -9.68 7.73 1.25
CA GLU A 154 -10.43 6.50 1.49
C GLU A 154 -11.88 6.83 1.87
N THR A 155 -12.83 6.12 1.26
CA THR A 155 -14.27 6.34 1.48
C THR A 155 -15.09 5.06 1.29
N THR A 156 -16.40 5.15 1.55
CA THR A 156 -17.38 4.08 1.29
C THR A 156 -18.32 4.38 0.12
N ASP A 157 -18.26 5.60 -0.44
CA ASP A 157 -19.05 6.02 -1.59
C ASP A 157 -18.14 6.56 -2.71
N GLU A 158 -18.01 5.80 -3.79
CA GLU A 158 -17.16 6.16 -4.93
C GLU A 158 -17.55 7.49 -5.57
N THR A 159 -18.85 7.80 -5.70
CA THR A 159 -19.31 9.01 -6.38
C THR A 159 -19.03 10.26 -5.54
N VAL A 160 -19.33 10.18 -4.25
CA VAL A 160 -19.04 11.26 -3.29
C VAL A 160 -17.53 11.42 -3.15
N GLY A 161 -16.79 10.33 -3.00
CA GLY A 161 -15.35 10.38 -2.81
C GLY A 161 -14.60 10.94 -4.01
N HIS A 162 -15.00 10.60 -5.22
CA HIS A 162 -14.42 11.21 -6.42
C HIS A 162 -14.61 12.73 -6.40
N THR A 163 -15.81 13.20 -6.06
CA THR A 163 -16.12 14.64 -5.99
C THR A 163 -15.30 15.35 -4.92
N VAL A 164 -15.25 14.78 -3.71
CA VAL A 164 -14.48 15.33 -2.58
C VAL A 164 -12.98 15.38 -2.92
N PHE A 165 -12.42 14.30 -3.47
CA PHE A 165 -11.01 14.24 -3.80
C PHE A 165 -10.62 15.23 -4.91
N GLN A 166 -11.43 15.37 -5.96
CA GLN A 166 -11.19 16.38 -7.00
C GLN A 166 -11.25 17.81 -6.45
N GLN A 167 -12.19 18.09 -5.55
CA GLN A 167 -12.28 19.39 -4.88
C GLN A 167 -11.08 19.64 -3.97
N PHE A 168 -10.63 18.63 -3.22
CA PHE A 168 -9.42 18.71 -2.41
C PHE A 168 -8.20 19.08 -3.25
N LEU A 169 -7.96 18.36 -4.35
CA LEU A 169 -6.84 18.65 -5.26
C LEU A 169 -6.92 20.07 -5.82
N ALA A 170 -8.12 20.51 -6.24
CA ALA A 170 -8.33 21.87 -6.75
C ALA A 170 -8.08 22.95 -5.69
N ASN A 171 -8.61 22.78 -4.48
CA ASN A 171 -8.49 23.75 -3.38
C ASN A 171 -7.03 23.94 -2.93
N HIS A 172 -6.22 22.88 -2.99
CA HIS A 172 -4.81 22.92 -2.64
C HIS A 172 -3.88 23.18 -3.83
N ASN A 173 -4.43 23.46 -5.02
CA ASN A 173 -3.71 23.67 -6.27
C ASN A 173 -2.73 22.52 -6.58
N ILE A 174 -3.19 21.27 -6.41
CA ILE A 174 -2.44 20.06 -6.69
C ILE A 174 -2.78 19.60 -8.11
N PRO A 175 -1.79 19.48 -9.02
CA PRO A 175 -2.06 18.95 -10.35
C PRO A 175 -2.41 17.46 -10.26
N ILE A 176 -3.35 17.03 -11.12
CA ILE A 176 -3.69 15.62 -11.24
C ILE A 176 -2.48 14.88 -11.82
N ALA A 177 -1.98 13.91 -11.06
CA ALA A 177 -0.83 13.09 -11.41
C ALA A 177 -1.15 11.62 -11.09
N HIS A 178 -1.09 10.78 -12.12
CA HIS A 178 -1.34 9.34 -12.00
C HIS A 178 -0.44 8.71 -10.93
N ALA A 179 -1.04 7.89 -10.07
CA ALA A 179 -0.37 7.21 -8.98
C ALA A 179 -0.48 5.69 -9.14
N ASP A 180 0.57 5.06 -9.68
CA ASP A 180 0.67 3.60 -9.71
C ASP A 180 0.67 3.02 -8.29
N LYS A 181 0.22 1.78 -8.09
CA LYS A 181 0.27 1.13 -6.76
C LYS A 181 1.72 1.14 -6.23
N LYS A 182 1.93 1.39 -4.93
CA LYS A 182 3.26 1.38 -4.28
C LYS A 182 4.11 0.14 -4.65
N ILE A 183 3.51 -1.05 -4.64
CA ILE A 183 4.17 -2.30 -5.04
C ILE A 183 4.63 -2.31 -6.51
N ALA A 184 3.87 -1.67 -7.40
CA ALA A 184 4.24 -1.53 -8.81
C ALA A 184 5.40 -0.54 -8.98
N ARG A 185 5.39 0.58 -8.24
CA ARG A 185 6.50 1.54 -8.19
C ARG A 185 7.79 0.88 -7.68
N PHE A 186 7.68 0.10 -6.61
CA PHE A 186 8.78 -0.70 -6.07
C PHE A 186 9.33 -1.70 -7.10
N ALA A 187 8.47 -2.50 -7.73
CA ALA A 187 8.89 -3.51 -8.70
C ALA A 187 9.57 -2.88 -9.93
N ALA A 188 9.11 -1.71 -10.38
CA ALA A 188 9.77 -0.96 -11.46
C ALA A 188 11.17 -0.49 -11.05
N ALA A 189 11.32 0.07 -9.85
CA ALA A 189 12.61 0.50 -9.32
C ALA A 189 13.58 -0.67 -9.09
N LEU A 190 13.07 -1.85 -8.68
CA LEU A 190 13.87 -3.07 -8.53
C LEU A 190 14.45 -3.51 -9.88
N LYS A 191 13.61 -3.57 -10.92
CA LYS A 191 14.03 -3.93 -12.28
C LYS A 191 15.06 -2.96 -12.86
N GLU A 192 14.92 -1.66 -12.58
CA GLU A 192 15.91 -0.65 -12.97
C GLU A 192 17.24 -0.87 -12.26
N LYS A 193 17.21 -1.18 -10.97
CA LYS A 193 18.41 -1.46 -10.18
C LYS A 193 19.11 -2.73 -10.68
N GLU A 194 18.40 -3.83 -10.92
CA GLU A 194 18.96 -5.07 -11.46
C GLU A 194 19.62 -4.86 -12.83
N ARG A 195 19.03 -4.02 -13.69
CA ARG A 195 19.63 -3.65 -14.97
C ARG A 195 20.91 -2.82 -14.81
N ASN A 196 20.97 -1.98 -13.78
CA ASN A 196 22.13 -1.10 -13.54
C ASN A 196 23.27 -1.80 -12.77
N ASP A 197 22.93 -2.80 -11.94
CA ASP A 197 23.87 -3.59 -11.12
C ASP A 197 24.37 -4.86 -11.87
N GLY A 198 23.78 -5.20 -13.02
CA GLY A 198 24.19 -6.29 -13.90
C GLY A 198 25.11 -5.82 -15.04
N TYR A 199 26.22 -6.57 -15.23
CA TYR A 199 27.23 -6.45 -16.32
C TYR A 199 26.66 -6.17 -17.71
#